data_AF-A0A7C5ZEW4-F1
#
_entry.id   AF-A0A7C5ZEW4-F1
#
_cell.length_a   1.000
_cell.length_b   1.000
_cell.length_c   1.000
_cell.angle_alpha   90.00
_cell.angle_beta   90.00
_cell.angle_gamma   90.00
#
_symmetry.space_group_name_H-M   'P 1'
#
loop_
_entity.id
_entity.type
_entity.pdbx_description
1 polymer ?
#
loop_
_entity_poly.entity_id
_entity_poly.type
_entity_poly.pdbx_seq_one_letter_code
_entity_poly.pdbx_strand_id
1 'polypeptide(L)'
;QPVVAGYTGYYSEQAGEFVVDPNTATSLYPAPENKRYHGQVVVLVGPACASACEFYAYDLRLAGATIIGQYPTAGLGGSVNDFIMPEGATVRMTIGRAVDPDGNIHIEGTGVVPDVRVPVDESTAFSSGDPVLDAAITFLGGASTASVTDGGEIALGDTVTGELTPGARVRYTLNASQGQNISITLGDKNGELDTYLRLYDTEGNLLAENDDIETGVQINSAIENFTVPEDMTLVIEAATYDDSGQGNYTLQVVGSS
;
A
#
# COMPACT_ATOMS: atom_id res chain seq x y z
N GLN A 1 -6.62 -8.72 -20.06
CA GLN A 1 -6.87 -10.08 -20.57
C GLN A 1 -6.51 -11.06 -19.45
N PRO A 2 -6.99 -12.32 -19.47
CA PRO A 2 -6.55 -13.32 -18.50
C PRO A 2 -5.04 -13.51 -18.55
N VAL A 3 -4.41 -13.71 -17.40
CA VAL A 3 -2.98 -14.02 -17.26
C VAL A 3 -2.86 -15.46 -16.82
N VAL A 4 -2.05 -16.27 -17.50
CA VAL A 4 -1.79 -17.65 -17.06
C VAL A 4 -0.89 -17.59 -15.83
N ALA A 5 -1.38 -18.13 -14.71
CA ALA A 5 -0.65 -18.18 -13.46
C ALA A 5 0.29 -19.40 -13.41
N GLY A 6 -0.13 -20.51 -14.01
CA GLY A 6 0.68 -21.72 -14.07
C GLY A 6 -0.15 -22.98 -14.20
N TYR A 7 0.43 -24.09 -13.75
CA TYR A 7 -0.15 -25.43 -13.87
C TYR A 7 0.08 -26.25 -12.62
N THR A 8 -0.68 -27.34 -12.47
CA THR A 8 -0.37 -28.38 -11.49
C THR A 8 0.01 -29.65 -12.22
N GLY A 9 1.25 -30.10 -12.03
CA GLY A 9 1.73 -31.38 -12.51
C GLY A 9 1.44 -32.50 -11.52
N TYR A 10 1.13 -33.69 -12.03
CA TYR A 10 0.94 -34.90 -11.22
C TYR A 10 1.92 -35.98 -11.68
N TYR A 11 2.40 -36.80 -10.74
CA TYR A 11 3.33 -37.88 -11.08
C TYR A 11 2.62 -38.96 -11.91
N SER A 12 3.22 -39.32 -13.06
CA SER A 12 2.76 -40.40 -13.92
C SER A 12 3.71 -41.58 -13.81
N GLU A 13 3.22 -42.72 -13.31
CA GLU A 13 4.02 -43.95 -13.24
C GLU A 13 4.48 -44.42 -14.64
N GLN A 14 3.66 -44.19 -15.66
CA GLN A 14 3.99 -44.57 -17.04
C GLN A 14 5.15 -43.74 -17.60
N ALA A 15 5.19 -42.44 -17.29
CA ALA A 15 6.23 -41.54 -17.76
C ALA A 15 7.47 -41.55 -16.85
N GLY A 16 7.33 -41.97 -15.59
CA GLY A 16 8.39 -41.90 -14.58
C GLY A 16 8.70 -40.49 -14.10
N GLU A 17 7.81 -39.52 -14.37
CA GLU A 17 8.01 -38.10 -14.08
C GLU A 17 6.68 -37.38 -13.80
N PHE A 18 6.76 -36.12 -13.36
CA PHE A 18 5.60 -35.25 -13.23
C PHE A 18 5.19 -34.74 -14.60
N VAL A 19 3.91 -34.91 -14.94
CA VAL A 19 3.33 -34.49 -16.21
C VAL A 19 2.32 -33.39 -15.96
N VAL A 20 2.35 -32.36 -16.81
CA VAL A 20 1.40 -31.25 -16.83
C VAL A 20 0.45 -31.44 -18.02
N ASP A 21 -0.86 -31.27 -17.79
CA ASP A 21 -1.83 -31.17 -18.87
C ASP A 21 -1.91 -29.71 -19.35
N PRO A 22 -1.57 -29.39 -20.60
CA PRO A 22 -1.62 -28.01 -21.10
C PRO A 22 -3.04 -27.41 -21.08
N ASN A 23 -4.09 -28.24 -20.98
CA ASN A 23 -5.48 -27.78 -20.91
C ASN A 23 -5.94 -27.42 -19.50
N THR A 24 -5.11 -27.62 -18.47
CA THR A 24 -5.45 -27.34 -17.06
C THR A 24 -4.76 -26.09 -16.52
N ALA A 25 -4.40 -25.17 -17.41
CA ALA A 25 -3.81 -23.88 -17.03
C ALA A 25 -4.68 -23.16 -16.00
N THR A 26 -4.07 -22.80 -14.86
CA THR A 26 -4.69 -21.88 -13.90
C THR A 26 -4.48 -20.47 -14.42
N SER A 27 -5.56 -19.68 -14.49
CA SER A 27 -5.52 -18.32 -15.04
C SER A 27 -6.16 -17.33 -14.10
N LEU A 28 -5.52 -16.17 -13.95
CA LEU A 28 -6.08 -15.00 -13.29
C LEU A 28 -7.00 -14.28 -14.27
N TYR A 29 -8.27 -14.18 -13.92
CA TYR A 29 -9.27 -13.43 -14.68
C TYR A 29 -9.48 -12.06 -14.03
N PRO A 30 -9.12 -10.96 -14.71
CA PRO A 30 -9.31 -9.64 -14.13
C PRO A 30 -10.81 -9.33 -14.01
N ALA A 31 -11.19 -8.67 -12.91
CA ALA A 31 -12.54 -8.18 -12.67
C ALA A 31 -13.01 -7.23 -13.80
N PRO A 32 -14.31 -6.92 -13.93
CA PRO A 32 -14.76 -5.82 -14.80
C PRO A 32 -14.03 -4.52 -14.50
N GLU A 33 -13.74 -3.73 -15.54
CA GLU A 33 -12.87 -2.54 -15.45
C GLU A 33 -13.32 -1.56 -14.36
N ASN A 34 -14.62 -1.29 -14.25
CA ASN A 34 -15.21 -0.42 -13.24
C ASN A 34 -15.15 -0.95 -11.79
N LYS A 35 -14.56 -2.13 -11.56
CA LYS A 35 -14.34 -2.72 -10.24
C LYS A 35 -12.87 -2.98 -9.94
N ARG A 36 -11.97 -2.53 -10.82
CA ARG A 36 -10.53 -2.69 -10.62
C ARG A 36 -10.01 -1.54 -9.78
N TYR A 37 -9.20 -1.86 -8.79
CA TYR A 37 -8.35 -0.88 -8.16
C TYR A 37 -7.18 -0.59 -9.10
N HIS A 38 -6.98 0.69 -9.42
CA HIS A 38 -5.95 1.14 -10.38
C HIS A 38 -4.74 1.77 -9.70
N GLY A 39 -4.80 1.98 -8.38
CA GLY A 39 -3.67 2.45 -7.59
C GLY A 39 -2.60 1.37 -7.41
N GLN A 40 -1.50 1.75 -6.79
CA GLN A 40 -0.44 0.80 -6.47
C GLN A 40 -0.87 -0.17 -5.38
N VAL A 41 -0.47 -1.42 -5.54
CA VAL A 41 -0.76 -2.48 -4.57
C VAL A 41 0.56 -3.05 -4.05
N VAL A 42 0.69 -3.03 -2.73
CA VAL A 42 1.73 -3.77 -2.00
C VAL A 42 1.06 -4.92 -1.25
N VAL A 43 1.67 -6.11 -1.30
CA VAL A 43 1.23 -7.30 -0.58
C VAL A 43 2.27 -7.64 0.47
N LEU A 44 1.86 -7.63 1.74
CA LEU A 44 2.72 -8.01 2.85
C LEU A 44 2.68 -9.52 3.03
N VAL A 45 3.86 -10.16 3.05
CA VAL A 45 3.99 -11.60 3.22
C VAL A 45 4.90 -11.95 4.38
N GLY A 46 4.70 -13.15 4.91
CA GLY A 46 5.55 -13.75 5.93
C GLY A 46 5.38 -15.27 5.96
N PRO A 47 6.14 -15.96 6.82
CA PRO A 47 6.25 -17.42 6.79
C PRO A 47 4.98 -18.15 7.23
N ALA A 48 4.01 -17.44 7.83
CA ALA A 48 2.69 -17.99 8.16
C ALA A 48 1.73 -18.06 6.96
N CYS A 49 2.04 -17.37 5.85
CA CYS A 49 1.29 -17.46 4.62
C CYS A 49 1.60 -18.81 3.95
N ALA A 50 0.59 -19.70 3.90
CA ALA A 50 0.73 -21.05 3.40
C ALA A 50 -0.44 -21.44 2.48
N SER A 51 -0.19 -22.36 1.54
CA SER A 51 -1.21 -22.91 0.64
C SER A 51 -1.91 -21.82 -0.17
N ALA A 52 -3.24 -21.67 -0.08
CA ALA A 52 -4.01 -20.67 -0.83
C ALA A 52 -3.49 -19.24 -0.68
N CYS A 53 -2.94 -18.87 0.48
CA CYS A 53 -2.33 -17.56 0.69
C CYS A 53 -1.13 -17.32 -0.25
N GLU A 54 -0.35 -18.35 -0.52
CA GLU A 54 0.85 -18.26 -1.36
C GLU A 54 0.49 -18.08 -2.82
N PHE A 55 -0.49 -18.85 -3.31
CA PHE A 55 -1.02 -18.68 -4.66
C PHE A 55 -1.63 -17.30 -4.84
N TYR A 56 -2.37 -16.80 -3.84
CA TYR A 56 -2.93 -15.44 -3.89
C TYR A 56 -1.84 -14.36 -3.98
N ALA A 57 -0.78 -14.46 -3.16
CA ALA A 57 0.34 -13.53 -3.21
C ALA A 57 1.09 -13.58 -4.56
N TYR A 58 1.32 -14.78 -5.08
CA TYR A 58 1.94 -14.99 -6.38
C TYR A 58 1.08 -14.43 -7.55
N ASP A 59 -0.23 -14.67 -7.52
CA ASP A 59 -1.14 -14.16 -8.54
C ASP A 59 -1.20 -12.62 -8.53
N LEU A 60 -1.19 -12.00 -7.34
CA LEU A 60 -1.11 -10.54 -7.23
C LEU A 60 0.22 -9.99 -7.74
N ARG A 61 1.33 -10.69 -7.51
CA ARG A 61 2.64 -10.35 -8.12
C ARG A 61 2.55 -10.36 -9.65
N LEU A 62 1.96 -11.40 -10.24
CA LEU A 62 1.73 -11.47 -11.69
C LEU A 62 0.81 -10.34 -12.21
N ALA A 63 -0.12 -9.88 -11.37
CA ALA A 63 -0.98 -8.74 -11.67
C ALA A 63 -0.28 -7.37 -11.52
N GLY A 64 0.99 -7.34 -11.08
CA GLY A 64 1.79 -6.13 -10.95
C GLY A 64 1.90 -5.57 -9.53
N ALA A 65 1.41 -6.28 -8.51
CA ALA A 65 1.64 -5.89 -7.11
C ALA A 65 3.10 -6.14 -6.68
N THR A 66 3.60 -5.32 -5.75
CA THR A 66 4.92 -5.52 -5.14
C THR A 66 4.80 -6.36 -3.87
N ILE A 67 5.62 -7.40 -3.73
CA ILE A 67 5.62 -8.26 -2.54
C ILE A 67 6.66 -7.75 -1.53
N ILE A 68 6.26 -7.48 -0.29
CA ILE A 68 7.15 -6.98 0.77
C ILE A 68 7.07 -7.87 1.99
N GLY A 69 8.22 -8.16 2.60
CA GLY A 69 8.28 -8.99 3.80
C GLY A 69 9.70 -9.20 4.29
N GLN A 70 9.85 -9.70 5.52
CA GLN A 70 11.15 -10.10 6.08
C GLN A 70 11.60 -11.49 5.58
N TYR A 71 10.65 -12.36 5.26
CA TYR A 71 10.87 -13.74 4.83
C TYR A 71 9.95 -14.08 3.65
N PRO A 72 10.29 -15.09 2.84
CA PRO A 72 9.33 -15.72 1.95
C PRO A 72 8.13 -16.32 2.70
N THR A 73 7.10 -16.66 1.94
CA THR A 73 5.98 -17.48 2.45
C THR A 73 6.45 -18.91 2.79
N ALA A 74 5.55 -19.75 3.31
CA ALA A 74 5.90 -21.06 3.87
C ALA A 74 6.52 -22.06 2.87
N GLY A 75 6.26 -21.90 1.58
CA GLY A 75 6.71 -22.79 0.51
C GLY A 75 5.89 -24.07 0.38
N LEU A 76 4.57 -24.01 0.63
CA LEU A 76 3.65 -25.16 0.60
C LEU A 76 2.70 -25.08 -0.61
N GLY A 77 3.28 -24.93 -1.80
CA GLY A 77 2.61 -24.77 -3.08
C GLY A 77 2.12 -26.07 -3.72
N GLY A 78 1.97 -27.15 -2.95
CA GLY A 78 1.55 -28.45 -3.43
C GLY A 78 0.07 -28.75 -3.15
N SER A 79 -0.62 -29.39 -4.10
CA SER A 79 -1.95 -29.94 -3.84
C SER A 79 -1.84 -31.12 -2.90
N VAL A 80 -2.73 -31.21 -1.90
CA VAL A 80 -2.75 -32.30 -0.92
C VAL A 80 -3.94 -33.22 -1.13
N ASN A 81 -3.79 -34.48 -0.71
CA ASN A 81 -4.90 -35.41 -0.59
C ASN A 81 -4.84 -36.15 0.74
N ASP A 82 -6.03 -36.52 1.23
CA ASP A 82 -6.20 -37.31 2.45
C ASP A 82 -6.42 -38.77 2.10
N PHE A 83 -5.56 -39.63 2.63
CA PHE A 83 -5.60 -41.07 2.45
C PHE A 83 -6.18 -41.70 3.70
N ILE A 84 -7.35 -42.34 3.56
CA ILE A 84 -7.98 -43.10 4.65
C ILE A 84 -7.28 -44.45 4.76
N MET A 85 -6.71 -44.70 5.94
CA MET A 85 -6.02 -45.93 6.29
C MET A 85 -6.97 -46.88 7.02
N PRO A 86 -6.62 -48.17 7.16
CA PRO A 86 -7.34 -49.09 8.03
C PRO A 86 -7.53 -48.52 9.44
N GLU A 87 -8.60 -48.96 10.10
CA GLU A 87 -8.97 -48.48 11.45
C GLU A 87 -9.30 -46.97 11.54
N GLY A 88 -9.49 -46.30 10.40
CA GLY A 88 -9.95 -44.91 10.35
C GLY A 88 -8.86 -43.87 10.55
N ALA A 89 -7.58 -44.26 10.57
CA ALA A 89 -6.48 -43.29 10.56
C ALA A 89 -6.43 -42.55 9.20
N THR A 90 -5.93 -41.32 9.20
CA THR A 90 -5.79 -40.51 7.98
C THR A 90 -4.35 -40.04 7.84
N VAL A 91 -3.81 -40.14 6.63
CA VAL A 91 -2.50 -39.58 6.27
C VAL A 91 -2.71 -38.55 5.17
N ARG A 92 -2.17 -37.34 5.35
CA ARG A 92 -2.17 -36.31 4.32
C ARG A 92 -0.81 -36.26 3.64
N MET A 93 -0.81 -36.25 2.31
CA MET A 93 0.42 -36.07 1.52
C MET A 93 0.18 -35.11 0.36
N THR A 94 1.25 -34.44 -0.05
CA THR A 94 1.29 -33.67 -1.28
C THR A 94 1.25 -34.62 -2.48
N ILE A 95 0.33 -34.37 -3.40
CA ILE A 95 0.11 -35.17 -4.63
C ILE A 95 0.33 -34.37 -5.91
N GLY A 96 0.31 -33.03 -5.83
CA GLY A 96 0.46 -32.13 -6.98
C GLY A 96 1.65 -31.21 -6.82
N ARG A 97 2.34 -30.93 -7.93
CA ARG A 97 3.44 -29.97 -8.01
C ARG A 97 2.98 -28.75 -8.80
N ALA A 98 2.80 -27.61 -8.13
CA ALA A 98 2.54 -26.37 -8.83
C ALA A 98 3.79 -25.88 -9.56
N VAL A 99 3.61 -25.45 -10.80
CA VAL A 99 4.65 -24.87 -11.66
C VAL A 99 4.15 -23.60 -12.33
N ASP A 100 5.07 -22.69 -12.64
CA ASP A 100 4.78 -21.47 -13.38
C ASP A 100 4.47 -21.78 -14.86
N PRO A 101 4.14 -20.78 -15.70
CA PRO A 101 3.84 -21.01 -17.12
C PRO A 101 4.99 -21.61 -17.93
N ASP A 102 6.23 -21.45 -17.46
CA ASP A 102 7.44 -21.98 -18.08
C ASP A 102 7.78 -23.40 -17.56
N GLY A 103 7.03 -23.91 -16.59
CA GLY A 103 7.20 -25.23 -16.00
C GLY A 103 8.17 -25.28 -14.80
N ASN A 104 8.64 -24.14 -14.30
CA ASN A 104 9.51 -24.09 -13.13
C ASN A 104 8.70 -24.18 -11.83
N ILE A 105 9.29 -24.78 -10.79
CA ILE A 105 8.73 -24.73 -9.44
C ILE A 105 8.84 -23.29 -8.93
N HIS A 106 7.71 -22.68 -8.58
CA HIS A 106 7.64 -21.27 -8.17
C HIS A 106 7.35 -21.07 -6.67
N ILE A 107 6.61 -21.97 -6.01
CA ILE A 107 6.26 -21.84 -4.58
C ILE A 107 6.82 -23.00 -3.75
N GLU A 108 6.66 -24.26 -4.17
CA GLU A 108 7.04 -25.41 -3.35
C GLU A 108 8.51 -25.36 -2.91
N GLY A 109 8.75 -25.45 -1.60
CA GLY A 109 10.07 -25.41 -0.97
C GLY A 109 10.76 -24.03 -0.94
N THR A 110 10.21 -23.02 -1.61
CA THR A 110 10.81 -21.68 -1.73
C THR A 110 9.94 -20.59 -1.11
N GLY A 111 8.62 -20.70 -1.29
CA GLY A 111 7.66 -19.64 -1.01
C GLY A 111 7.69 -18.51 -2.03
N VAL A 112 6.71 -17.61 -1.95
CA VAL A 112 6.72 -16.34 -2.67
C VAL A 112 7.77 -15.44 -2.02
N VAL A 113 8.84 -15.16 -2.75
CA VAL A 113 9.95 -14.33 -2.28
C VAL A 113 9.56 -12.84 -2.38
N PRO A 114 9.82 -12.03 -1.32
CA PRO A 114 9.59 -10.59 -1.39
C PRO A 114 10.46 -9.92 -2.46
N ASP A 115 9.87 -8.96 -3.18
CA ASP A 115 10.58 -8.00 -4.03
C ASP A 115 11.44 -7.06 -3.19
N VAL A 116 10.84 -6.57 -2.10
CA VAL A 116 11.52 -5.74 -1.11
C VAL A 116 11.63 -6.54 0.17
N ARG A 117 12.87 -6.93 0.50
CA ARG A 117 13.17 -7.63 1.74
C ARG A 117 13.43 -6.63 2.85
N VAL A 118 12.57 -6.64 3.85
CA VAL A 118 12.80 -5.90 5.10
C VAL A 118 13.85 -6.67 5.92
N PRO A 119 14.91 -6.01 6.41
CA PRO A 119 15.93 -6.69 7.20
C PRO A 119 15.35 -7.18 8.53
N VAL A 120 16.05 -8.15 9.13
CA VAL A 120 15.82 -8.63 10.49
C VAL A 120 17.10 -8.36 11.26
N ASP A 121 17.09 -7.26 12.00
CA ASP A 121 18.21 -6.73 12.77
C ASP A 121 17.69 -6.09 14.08
N GLU A 122 18.58 -5.51 14.89
CA GLU A 122 18.19 -4.91 16.17
C GLU A 122 17.14 -3.81 16.00
N SER A 123 17.24 -3.01 14.93
CA SER A 123 16.32 -1.88 14.70
C SER A 123 14.91 -2.34 14.37
N THR A 124 14.78 -3.43 13.60
CA THR A 124 13.49 -3.99 13.17
C THR A 124 12.94 -5.01 14.19
N ALA A 125 13.78 -5.67 14.97
CA ALA A 125 13.36 -6.64 15.98
C ALA A 125 12.86 -5.98 17.27
N PHE A 126 13.37 -4.81 17.62
CA PHE A 126 12.98 -4.05 18.81
C PHE A 126 12.17 -2.79 18.48
N SER A 127 11.74 -2.60 17.23
CA SER A 127 10.84 -1.51 16.86
C SER A 127 9.54 -1.61 17.64
N SER A 128 8.99 -0.47 18.05
CA SER A 128 7.66 -0.42 18.66
C SER A 128 6.52 -0.57 17.64
N GLY A 129 6.81 -0.45 16.35
CA GLY A 129 5.87 -0.58 15.23
C GLY A 129 6.03 -1.89 14.43
N ASP A 130 5.39 -1.93 13.25
CA ASP A 130 5.49 -3.03 12.30
C ASP A 130 6.44 -2.64 11.15
N PRO A 131 7.68 -3.16 11.14
CA PRO A 131 8.69 -2.75 10.16
C PRO A 131 8.34 -3.17 8.73
N VAL A 132 7.48 -4.17 8.55
CA VAL A 132 7.03 -4.61 7.21
C VAL A 132 5.96 -3.67 6.68
N LEU A 133 5.03 -3.25 7.55
CA LEU A 133 4.03 -2.24 7.22
C LEU A 133 4.69 -0.88 6.92
N ASP A 134 5.63 -0.44 7.76
CA ASP A 134 6.32 0.84 7.59
C ASP A 134 7.12 0.88 6.28
N ALA A 135 7.78 -0.23 5.93
CA ALA A 135 8.46 -0.37 4.64
C ALA A 135 7.49 -0.29 3.45
N ALA A 136 6.28 -0.84 3.60
CA ALA A 136 5.25 -0.77 2.56
C ALA A 136 4.67 0.64 2.40
N ILE A 137 4.40 1.34 3.50
CA ILE A 137 4.00 2.75 3.48
C ILE A 137 5.11 3.59 2.83
N THR A 138 6.37 3.34 3.17
CA THR A 138 7.52 4.01 2.55
C THR A 138 7.63 3.69 1.06
N PHE A 139 7.40 2.45 0.65
CA PHE A 139 7.42 2.05 -0.76
C PHE A 139 6.32 2.78 -1.55
N LEU A 140 5.10 2.80 -1.02
CA LEU A 140 3.95 3.50 -1.62
C LEU A 140 4.15 5.02 -1.60
N GLY A 141 4.75 5.57 -0.53
CA GLY A 141 5.04 7.00 -0.38
C GLY A 141 6.21 7.47 -1.25
N GLY A 142 7.24 6.65 -1.44
CA GLY A 142 8.33 6.86 -2.39
C GLY A 142 7.92 6.67 -3.85
N ALA A 143 6.75 6.04 -4.05
CA ALA A 143 6.05 5.95 -5.32
C ALA A 143 4.81 6.86 -5.36
N SER A 144 4.77 7.90 -4.52
CA SER A 144 3.93 9.05 -4.80
C SER A 144 4.40 9.61 -6.14
N THR A 145 3.67 9.32 -7.20
CA THR A 145 3.76 10.04 -8.48
C THR A 145 3.29 11.49 -8.31
N ALA A 146 2.95 11.91 -7.09
CA ALA A 146 2.55 13.26 -6.84
C ALA A 146 3.74 14.19 -7.07
N SER A 147 3.63 15.02 -8.10
CA SER A 147 4.55 16.13 -8.28
C SER A 147 4.36 17.10 -7.11
N VAL A 148 5.33 17.13 -6.21
CA VAL A 148 5.34 18.09 -5.12
C VAL A 148 5.95 19.38 -5.63
N THR A 149 5.17 20.46 -5.64
CA THR A 149 5.66 21.80 -5.91
C THR A 149 5.89 22.54 -4.60
N ASP A 150 6.92 23.38 -4.58
CA ASP A 150 7.18 24.30 -3.49
C ASP A 150 6.26 25.52 -3.64
N GLY A 151 5.36 25.69 -2.68
CA GLY A 151 4.44 26.83 -2.57
C GLY A 151 5.06 28.03 -1.84
N GLY A 152 6.25 27.87 -1.26
CA GLY A 152 6.99 28.90 -0.55
C GLY A 152 6.70 28.98 0.95
N GLU A 153 7.30 29.98 1.59
CA GLU A 153 7.07 30.30 3.00
C GLU A 153 5.78 31.12 3.16
N ILE A 154 4.97 30.75 4.14
CA ILE A 154 3.74 31.44 4.53
C ILE A 154 3.78 31.77 6.02
N ALA A 155 3.02 32.79 6.42
CA ALA A 155 2.90 33.26 7.79
C ALA A 155 1.47 33.08 8.34
N LEU A 156 1.34 33.16 9.66
CA LEU A 156 0.02 33.23 10.30
C LEU A 156 -0.75 34.45 9.79
N GLY A 157 -1.99 34.23 9.37
CA GLY A 157 -2.86 35.25 8.77
C GLY A 157 -2.87 35.23 7.24
N ASP A 158 -1.99 34.46 6.60
CA ASP A 158 -1.93 34.38 5.14
C ASP A 158 -3.11 33.61 4.55
N THR A 159 -3.48 34.02 3.35
CA THR A 159 -4.41 33.32 2.47
C THR A 159 -3.76 33.19 1.11
N VAL A 160 -3.56 31.96 0.68
CA VAL A 160 -2.92 31.62 -0.59
C VAL A 160 -3.93 30.92 -1.49
N THR A 161 -3.87 31.20 -2.78
CA THR A 161 -4.69 30.52 -3.79
C THR A 161 -3.79 29.78 -4.77
N GLY A 162 -4.21 28.61 -5.21
CA GLY A 162 -3.52 27.83 -6.22
C GLY A 162 -4.46 26.93 -6.99
N GLU A 163 -3.88 26.10 -7.85
CA GLU A 163 -4.58 25.05 -8.59
C GLU A 163 -3.94 23.70 -8.26
N LEU A 164 -4.77 22.70 -7.98
CA LEU A 164 -4.37 21.31 -7.87
C LEU A 164 -4.76 20.60 -9.16
N THR A 165 -3.83 19.82 -9.70
CA THR A 165 -4.06 18.88 -10.79
C THR A 165 -3.93 17.45 -10.26
N PRO A 166 -4.43 16.43 -10.98
CA PRO A 166 -4.33 15.05 -10.52
C PRO A 166 -2.86 14.65 -10.35
N GLY A 167 -2.52 14.10 -9.18
CA GLY A 167 -1.14 13.79 -8.82
C GLY A 167 -0.28 15.04 -8.60
N ALA A 168 -0.86 16.18 -8.20
CA ALA A 168 -0.09 17.33 -7.75
C ALA A 168 -0.32 17.58 -6.27
N ARG A 169 0.75 17.97 -5.59
CA ARG A 169 0.74 18.40 -4.20
C ARG A 169 1.53 19.69 -4.09
N VAL A 170 1.10 20.58 -3.21
CA VAL A 170 1.83 21.83 -2.95
C VAL A 170 2.24 21.85 -1.49
N ARG A 171 3.54 22.07 -1.23
CA ARG A 171 4.06 22.21 0.12
C ARG A 171 4.38 23.65 0.43
N TYR A 172 3.88 24.12 1.56
CA TYR A 172 4.20 25.41 2.14
C TYR A 172 4.99 25.22 3.43
N THR A 173 5.87 26.17 3.75
CA THR A 173 6.59 26.18 5.03
C THR A 173 6.07 27.29 5.92
N LEU A 174 5.92 27.01 7.21
CA LEU A 174 5.48 27.97 8.22
C LEU A 174 6.39 27.86 9.44
N ASN A 175 7.07 28.94 9.77
CA ASN A 175 7.82 29.03 11.02
C ASN A 175 6.86 29.28 12.19
N ALA A 176 6.83 28.34 13.14
CA ALA A 176 5.90 28.33 14.25
C ALA A 176 6.65 28.25 15.59
N SER A 177 6.13 28.94 16.60
CA SER A 177 6.70 28.98 17.94
C SER A 177 5.93 28.07 18.89
N GLN A 178 6.63 27.54 19.89
CA GLN A 178 6.05 26.70 20.93
C GLN A 178 4.80 27.34 21.55
N GLY A 179 3.73 26.56 21.68
CA GLY A 179 2.48 26.95 22.32
C GLY A 179 1.53 27.77 21.45
N GLN A 180 1.93 28.15 20.22
CA GLN A 180 1.00 28.77 19.28
C GLN A 180 -0.11 27.79 18.89
N ASN A 181 -1.33 28.31 18.74
CA ASN A 181 -2.44 27.54 18.18
C ASN A 181 -2.66 27.95 16.72
N ILE A 182 -2.64 26.96 15.84
CA ILE A 182 -2.74 27.14 14.40
C ILE A 182 -3.98 26.39 13.90
N SER A 183 -4.80 27.07 13.12
CA SER A 183 -5.89 26.48 12.36
C SER A 183 -5.64 26.71 10.87
N ILE A 184 -5.77 25.65 10.08
CA ILE A 184 -5.50 25.67 8.64
C ILE A 184 -6.74 25.13 7.94
N THR A 185 -7.26 25.87 6.96
CA THR A 185 -8.34 25.40 6.10
C THR A 185 -7.86 25.33 4.65
N LEU A 186 -8.26 24.27 3.96
CA LEU A 186 -7.98 24.03 2.56
C LEU A 186 -9.28 23.67 1.86
N GLY A 187 -9.57 24.32 0.74
CA GLY A 187 -10.80 24.06 0.01
C GLY A 187 -11.08 25.06 -1.08
N ASP A 188 -12.20 24.89 -1.77
CA ASP A 188 -12.74 25.93 -2.65
C ASP A 188 -13.88 26.70 -1.96
N LYS A 189 -14.32 27.79 -2.60
CA LYS A 189 -15.39 28.66 -2.08
C LYS A 189 -16.76 27.99 -2.04
N ASN A 190 -16.98 26.98 -2.88
CA ASN A 190 -18.27 26.30 -3.05
C ASN A 190 -18.37 25.01 -2.21
N GLY A 191 -17.25 24.53 -1.66
CA GLY A 191 -17.14 23.22 -1.01
C GLY A 191 -17.23 22.05 -1.98
N GLU A 192 -16.81 22.21 -3.23
CA GLU A 192 -16.95 21.19 -4.30
C GLU A 192 -15.67 20.36 -4.49
N LEU A 193 -14.50 20.95 -4.21
CA LEU A 193 -13.21 20.27 -4.26
C LEU A 193 -13.01 19.37 -3.03
N ASP A 194 -12.87 18.08 -3.26
CA ASP A 194 -12.51 17.09 -2.24
C ASP A 194 -11.01 17.19 -1.93
N THR A 195 -10.67 17.87 -0.84
CA THR A 195 -9.28 18.21 -0.51
C THR A 195 -8.69 17.27 0.53
N TYR A 196 -7.37 17.27 0.64
CA TYR A 196 -6.68 16.60 1.74
C TYR A 196 -5.53 17.45 2.25
N LEU A 197 -5.60 17.81 3.53
CA LEU A 197 -4.61 18.64 4.21
C LEU A 197 -3.76 17.79 5.17
N ARG A 198 -2.43 17.87 5.02
CA ARG A 198 -1.47 17.16 5.87
C ARG A 198 -0.41 18.13 6.41
N LEU A 199 -0.05 17.94 7.67
CA LEU A 199 0.93 18.76 8.39
C LEU A 199 2.07 17.87 8.83
N TYR A 200 3.29 18.23 8.45
CA TYR A 200 4.52 17.52 8.78
C TYR A 200 5.52 18.41 9.51
N ASP A 201 6.52 17.80 10.13
CA ASP A 201 7.78 18.48 10.45
C ASP A 201 8.74 18.44 9.24
N THR A 202 9.95 19.01 9.42
CA THR A 202 10.98 19.02 8.38
C THR A 202 11.68 17.68 8.14
N GLU A 203 11.53 16.73 9.06
CA GLU A 203 12.04 15.35 8.94
C GLU A 203 11.05 14.46 8.16
N GLY A 204 9.84 14.97 7.91
CA GLY A 204 8.77 14.28 7.20
C GLY A 204 7.85 13.47 8.10
N ASN A 205 7.93 13.62 9.43
CA ASN A 205 7.01 12.99 10.35
C ASN A 205 5.64 13.69 10.27
N LEU A 206 4.57 12.92 10.17
CA LEU A 206 3.21 13.45 10.12
C LEU A 206 2.77 13.89 11.53
N LEU A 207 2.31 15.14 11.64
CA LEU A 207 1.87 15.77 12.89
C LEU A 207 0.33 15.80 13.00
N ALA A 208 -0.35 16.09 11.89
CA ALA A 208 -1.81 16.14 11.80
C ALA A 208 -2.27 15.99 10.35
N GLU A 209 -3.47 15.46 10.14
CA GLU A 209 -4.10 15.38 8.83
C GLU A 209 -5.62 15.46 8.95
N ASN A 210 -6.27 15.95 7.90
CA ASN A 210 -7.71 15.88 7.74
C ASN A 210 -8.08 16.04 6.26
N ASP A 211 -9.01 15.23 5.76
CA ASP A 211 -9.62 15.32 4.43
C ASP A 211 -10.98 16.04 4.46
N ASP A 212 -11.80 15.82 5.50
CA ASP A 212 -13.14 16.41 5.63
C ASP A 212 -13.30 17.37 6.83
N ILE A 213 -13.82 18.58 6.62
CA ILE A 213 -14.29 19.48 7.71
C ILE A 213 -15.44 18.81 8.48
N GLU A 214 -16.37 18.21 7.75
CA GLU A 214 -17.47 17.45 8.33
C GLU A 214 -17.73 16.21 7.46
N THR A 215 -17.38 15.03 7.97
CA THR A 215 -17.43 13.78 7.21
C THR A 215 -18.78 13.54 6.55
N GLY A 216 -18.78 13.43 5.22
CA GLY A 216 -19.99 13.22 4.42
C GLY A 216 -20.91 14.44 4.26
N VAL A 217 -20.48 15.62 4.72
CA VAL A 217 -21.22 16.89 4.60
C VAL A 217 -20.35 17.96 3.93
N GLN A 218 -19.12 18.12 4.39
CA GLN A 218 -18.18 19.09 3.84
C GLN A 218 -16.79 18.49 3.63
N ILE A 219 -16.47 18.32 2.35
CA ILE A 219 -15.28 17.64 1.80
C ILE A 219 -14.07 18.56 1.55
N ASN A 220 -14.21 19.84 1.93
CA ASN A 220 -13.04 20.69 2.16
C ASN A 220 -12.35 20.22 3.44
N SER A 221 -11.05 20.45 3.59
CA SER A 221 -10.26 19.99 4.73
C SER A 221 -9.97 21.09 5.75
N ALA A 222 -9.86 20.73 7.03
CA ALA A 222 -9.36 21.64 8.05
C ALA A 222 -8.59 20.94 9.17
N ILE A 223 -7.47 21.53 9.58
CA ILE A 223 -6.78 21.20 10.85
C ILE A 223 -7.10 22.32 11.82
N GLU A 224 -7.82 22.04 12.91
CA GLU A 224 -8.27 23.05 13.86
C GLU A 224 -7.50 22.98 15.18
N ASN A 225 -7.08 24.14 15.69
CA ASN A 225 -6.46 24.30 17.02
C ASN A 225 -5.24 23.41 17.26
N PHE A 226 -4.37 23.24 16.25
CA PHE A 226 -3.11 22.54 16.40
C PHE A 226 -2.16 23.34 17.30
N THR A 227 -1.84 22.80 18.49
CA THR A 227 -0.89 23.42 19.41
C THR A 227 0.54 23.00 19.06
N VAL A 228 1.38 23.98 18.75
CA VAL A 228 2.77 23.76 18.34
C VAL A 228 3.61 23.26 19.53
N PRO A 229 4.23 22.08 19.45
CA PRO A 229 4.88 21.45 20.61
C PRO A 229 6.20 22.11 21.02
N GLU A 230 6.94 22.65 20.06
CA GLU A 230 8.22 23.35 20.23
C GLU A 230 8.46 24.32 19.06
N ASP A 231 9.46 25.20 19.18
CA ASP A 231 9.83 26.08 18.07
C ASP A 231 10.29 25.24 16.88
N MET A 232 9.53 25.29 15.78
CA MET A 232 9.76 24.41 14.63
C MET A 232 9.27 25.03 13.32
N THR A 233 9.75 24.48 12.20
CA THR A 233 9.18 24.74 10.89
C THR A 233 8.17 23.64 10.58
N LEU A 234 6.93 24.04 10.31
CA LEU A 234 5.87 23.17 9.85
C LEU A 234 5.87 23.11 8.32
N VAL A 235 5.59 21.93 7.77
CA VAL A 235 5.38 21.70 6.35
C VAL A 235 3.91 21.39 6.13
N ILE A 236 3.21 22.30 5.46
CA ILE A 236 1.77 22.19 5.15
C ILE A 236 1.65 21.67 3.73
N GLU A 237 1.12 20.46 3.56
CA GLU A 237 0.90 19.84 2.26
C GLU A 237 -0.59 19.90 1.87
N ALA A 238 -0.86 20.58 0.76
CA ALA A 238 -2.18 20.65 0.14
C ALA A 238 -2.27 19.67 -1.03
N ALA A 239 -3.34 18.87 -1.04
CA ALA A 239 -3.65 17.89 -2.07
C ALA A 239 -5.16 17.76 -2.29
N THR A 240 -5.57 16.99 -3.29
CA THR A 240 -6.93 16.45 -3.38
C THR A 240 -7.00 15.11 -2.66
N TYR A 241 -8.19 14.70 -2.21
CA TYR A 241 -8.40 13.35 -1.70
C TYR A 241 -7.97 12.34 -2.77
N ASP A 242 -7.22 11.31 -2.34
CA ASP A 242 -6.54 10.28 -3.16
C ASP A 242 -5.60 10.77 -4.29
N ASP A 243 -5.28 12.07 -4.34
CA ASP A 243 -4.56 12.75 -5.41
C ASP A 243 -5.23 12.66 -6.82
N SER A 244 -6.52 12.35 -6.96
CA SER A 244 -7.18 12.26 -8.30
C SER A 244 -7.95 13.51 -8.73
N GLY A 245 -8.30 14.38 -7.78
CA GLY A 245 -9.09 15.57 -8.06
C GLY A 245 -8.33 16.67 -8.80
N GLN A 246 -9.07 17.66 -9.32
CA GLN A 246 -8.51 18.90 -9.85
C GLN A 246 -9.38 20.11 -9.49
N GLY A 247 -8.77 21.26 -9.31
CA GLY A 247 -9.50 22.50 -9.07
C GLY A 247 -8.67 23.60 -8.44
N ASN A 248 -9.24 24.81 -8.41
CA ASN A 248 -8.65 25.91 -7.67
C ASN A 248 -8.91 25.72 -6.18
N TYR A 249 -7.90 25.94 -5.36
CA TYR A 249 -8.02 25.91 -3.91
C TYR A 249 -7.64 27.26 -3.29
N THR A 250 -8.13 27.46 -2.07
CA THR A 250 -7.68 28.49 -1.14
C THR A 250 -7.16 27.79 0.11
N LEU A 251 -5.94 28.11 0.51
CA LEU A 251 -5.33 27.72 1.77
C LEU A 251 -5.34 28.94 2.68
N GLN A 252 -5.95 28.82 3.86
CA GLN A 252 -5.95 29.88 4.86
C GLN A 252 -5.29 29.38 6.13
N VAL A 253 -4.33 30.15 6.65
CA VAL A 253 -3.65 29.85 7.90
C VAL A 253 -4.02 30.93 8.91
N VAL A 254 -4.67 30.53 9.99
CA VAL A 254 -5.05 31.40 11.08
C VAL A 254 -4.29 30.96 12.32
N GLY A 255 -3.76 31.90 13.08
CA GLY A 255 -3.13 31.59 14.35
C GLY A 255 -3.47 32.63 15.41
N SER A 256 -3.39 32.19 16.66
CA SER A 256 -3.40 33.07 17.82
C SER A 256 -2.15 32.82 18.67
N SER A 257 -1.62 33.91 19.21
CA SER A 257 -0.59 33.92 20.25
C SER A 257 -1.19 33.68 21.63
#